data_AF-A0A920PQ70-F1
#
_entry.id   AF-A0A920PQ70-F1
#
_cell.length_a   1.000
_cell.length_b   1.000
_cell.length_c   1.000
_cell.angle_alpha   90.00
_cell.angle_beta   90.00
_cell.angle_gamma   90.00
#
_symmetry.space_group_name_H-M   'P 1'
#
loop_
_entity.id
_entity.type
_entity.pdbx_description
1 polymer ?
#
loop_
_entity_poly.entity_id
_entity_poly.type
_entity_poly.pdbx_seq_one_letter_code
_entity_poly.pdbx_strand_id
1 'polypeptide(L)'
;MDAIRLEWDNAILRVMTCNPDYLVMGMSSETFWGGLAKANELKAHMPGLTGLRAAMGSDACQAAIRCYGDIKKIGVLTPYWPVADQCQIILRRLRFRDCSPEGSLLPWAAEIAQTTEKEMMDSLKELNESDAKILVQVGTNLGMARMAAEAEKWLNKP
;
A
#
# COMPACT_ATOMS: atom_id res chain seq x y z
N MET A 1 -0.57 -3.46 -17.37
CA MET A 1 0.45 -2.71 -16.60
C MET A 1 1.28 -1.79 -17.49
N ASP A 2 1.72 -2.22 -18.67
CA ASP A 2 2.61 -1.38 -19.49
C ASP A 2 1.96 -0.08 -19.99
N ALA A 3 0.66 -0.10 -20.31
CA ALA A 3 -0.09 1.12 -20.62
C ALA A 3 -0.13 2.12 -19.45
N ILE A 4 -0.24 1.63 -18.20
CA ILE A 4 -0.21 2.47 -16.99
C ILE A 4 1.18 3.09 -16.83
N ARG A 5 2.23 2.30 -17.04
CA ARG A 5 3.63 2.74 -16.95
C ARG A 5 4.00 3.79 -17.99
N LEU A 6 3.48 3.65 -19.21
CA LEU A 6 3.69 4.62 -20.30
C LEU A 6 3.12 6.00 -19.97
N GLU A 7 2.04 6.07 -19.18
CA GLU A 7 1.41 7.36 -18.83
C GLU A 7 1.97 8.01 -17.57
N TRP A 8 2.85 7.35 -16.81
CA TRP A 8 3.39 7.91 -15.57
C TRP A 8 4.19 9.17 -15.80
N ASP A 9 5.12 9.14 -16.76
CA ASP A 9 5.98 10.28 -17.05
C ASP A 9 5.12 11.48 -17.49
N ASN A 10 4.10 11.25 -18.33
CA ASN A 10 3.14 12.27 -18.72
C ASN A 10 2.38 12.85 -17.52
N ALA A 11 1.90 12.00 -16.62
CA ALA A 11 1.20 12.43 -15.41
C ALA A 11 2.11 13.26 -14.47
N ILE A 12 3.36 12.82 -14.29
CA ILE A 12 4.36 13.52 -13.49
C ILE A 12 4.67 14.89 -14.10
N LEU A 13 4.94 14.95 -15.41
CA LEU A 13 5.25 16.22 -16.10
C LEU A 13 4.07 17.22 -16.03
N ARG A 14 2.82 16.72 -16.05
CA ARG A 14 1.64 17.56 -15.79
C ARG A 14 1.63 18.11 -14.38
N VAL A 15 1.92 17.30 -13.35
CA VAL A 15 2.02 17.76 -11.96
C VAL A 15 3.13 18.80 -11.80
N MET A 16 4.27 18.63 -12.48
CA MET A 16 5.38 19.59 -12.41
C MET A 16 5.01 21.03 -12.83
N THR A 17 3.92 21.22 -13.58
CA THR A 17 3.43 22.56 -13.93
C THR A 17 2.97 23.39 -12.72
N CYS A 18 2.67 22.75 -11.58
CA CYS A 18 2.37 23.47 -10.34
C CYS A 18 3.62 23.85 -9.51
N ASN A 19 4.83 23.59 -10.03
CA ASN A 19 6.11 23.87 -9.38
C ASN A 19 6.22 23.28 -7.95
N PRO A 20 6.07 21.96 -7.78
CA PRO A 20 6.21 21.32 -6.47
C PRO A 20 7.66 21.29 -5.99
N ASP A 21 7.88 21.24 -4.68
CA ASP A 21 9.22 21.07 -4.09
C ASP A 21 9.59 19.58 -3.88
N TYR A 22 8.60 18.68 -3.89
CA TYR A 22 8.78 17.27 -3.61
C TYR A 22 7.63 16.43 -4.18
N LEU A 23 7.90 15.18 -4.55
CA LEU A 23 6.90 14.26 -5.09
C LEU A 23 6.54 13.15 -4.09
N VAL A 24 5.24 12.89 -3.92
CA VAL A 24 4.73 11.74 -3.17
C VAL A 24 3.99 10.83 -4.15
N MET A 25 4.51 9.62 -4.35
CA MET A 25 3.96 8.68 -5.30
C MET A 25 2.82 7.89 -4.63
N GLY A 26 1.59 8.36 -4.84
CA GLY A 26 0.36 7.78 -4.26
C GLY A 26 -0.10 6.47 -4.90
N MET A 27 0.83 5.59 -5.28
CA MET A 27 0.54 4.32 -5.96
C MET A 27 1.06 3.12 -5.15
N SER A 28 0.17 2.16 -4.89
CA SER A 28 0.48 1.04 -4.00
C SER A 28 1.11 -0.13 -4.78
N SER A 29 0.40 -0.70 -5.74
CA SER A 29 0.81 -1.89 -6.48
C SER A 29 2.27 -1.86 -6.96
N GLU A 30 2.68 -0.83 -7.69
CA GLU A 30 3.98 -0.82 -8.38
C GLU A 30 5.17 -0.44 -7.51
N THR A 31 4.93 0.09 -6.30
CA THR A 31 5.99 0.35 -5.31
C THR A 31 6.28 -0.86 -4.43
N PHE A 32 5.41 -1.86 -4.45
CA PHE A 32 5.59 -3.15 -3.77
C PHE A 32 5.77 -4.33 -4.76
N TRP A 33 5.25 -4.25 -5.99
CA TRP A 33 5.31 -5.31 -7.02
C TRP A 33 6.62 -5.23 -7.84
N GLY A 34 7.34 -6.34 -7.95
CA GLY A 34 8.64 -6.42 -8.61
C GLY A 34 9.84 -6.33 -7.66
N GLY A 35 9.59 -6.32 -6.35
CA GLY A 35 10.60 -6.38 -5.30
C GLY A 35 11.41 -5.08 -5.13
N LEU A 36 12.38 -5.14 -4.21
CA LEU A 36 13.19 -3.98 -3.80
C LEU A 36 13.92 -3.32 -4.97
N ALA A 37 14.42 -4.10 -5.93
CA ALA A 37 15.12 -3.58 -7.10
C ALA A 37 14.22 -2.66 -7.93
N LYS A 38 12.97 -3.06 -8.19
CA LYS A 38 12.06 -2.28 -9.02
C LYS A 38 11.61 -0.99 -8.33
N ALA A 39 11.38 -1.06 -7.02
CA ALA A 39 11.10 0.13 -6.21
C ALA A 39 12.27 1.13 -6.24
N ASN A 40 13.52 0.65 -6.17
CA ASN A 40 14.71 1.49 -6.25
C ASN A 40 14.89 2.12 -7.64
N GLU A 41 14.65 1.36 -8.72
CA GLU A 41 14.64 1.90 -10.09
C GLU A 41 13.63 3.04 -10.24
N LEU A 42 12.39 2.83 -9.78
CA LEU A 42 11.35 3.85 -9.86
C LEU A 42 11.74 5.11 -9.05
N LYS A 43 12.33 4.92 -7.88
CA LYS A 43 12.80 6.03 -7.03
C LYS A 43 13.94 6.81 -7.68
N ALA A 44 14.85 6.12 -8.38
CA ALA A 44 15.96 6.73 -9.11
C ALA A 44 15.51 7.42 -10.41
N HIS A 45 14.39 6.97 -11.02
CA HIS A 45 13.80 7.60 -12.20
C HIS A 45 13.29 9.02 -11.91
N MET A 46 12.74 9.27 -10.72
CA MET A 46 12.10 10.57 -10.39
C MET A 46 13.06 11.77 -10.49
N PRO A 47 14.27 11.76 -9.88
CA PRO A 47 15.23 12.85 -10.07
C PRO A 47 15.68 13.02 -11.52
N GLY A 48 15.78 11.93 -12.29
CA GLY A 48 16.16 11.98 -13.70
C GLY A 48 15.12 12.70 -14.57
N LEU A 49 13.83 12.47 -14.30
CA LEU A 49 12.73 13.07 -15.05
C LEU A 49 12.42 14.51 -14.61
N THR A 50 12.51 14.80 -13.32
CA THR A 50 11.94 16.04 -12.73
C THR A 50 12.94 16.94 -12.02
N GLY A 51 14.14 16.44 -11.70
CA GLY A 51 15.07 17.10 -10.79
C GLY A 51 14.66 17.03 -9.31
N LEU A 52 13.50 16.47 -8.99
CA LEU A 52 12.97 16.37 -7.63
C LEU A 52 13.18 14.99 -7.02
N ARG A 53 13.25 14.98 -5.69
CA ARG A 53 13.19 13.74 -4.90
C ARG A 53 11.74 13.28 -4.76
N ALA A 54 11.57 11.98 -4.54
CA ALA A 54 10.26 11.38 -4.35
C ALA A 54 10.24 10.39 -3.17
N ALA A 55 9.10 10.30 -2.49
CA ALA A 55 8.79 9.24 -1.53
C ALA A 55 7.79 8.24 -2.10
N MET A 56 8.04 6.96 -1.87
CA MET A 56 7.15 5.86 -2.20
C MET A 56 6.32 5.44 -0.99
N GLY A 57 5.18 4.78 -1.19
CA GLY A 57 4.39 4.20 -0.09
C GLY A 57 5.20 3.23 0.76
N SER A 58 6.09 2.43 0.14
CA SER A 58 7.01 1.53 0.84
C SER A 58 8.04 2.26 1.71
N ASP A 59 8.55 3.41 1.27
CA ASP A 59 9.43 4.27 2.08
C ASP A 59 8.69 4.78 3.31
N ALA A 60 7.44 5.22 3.15
CA ALA A 60 6.61 5.74 4.23
C ALA A 60 6.31 4.65 5.28
N CYS A 61 5.93 3.44 4.84
CA CYS A 61 5.73 2.31 5.75
C CYS A 61 7.01 1.98 6.53
N GLN A 62 8.16 1.92 5.86
CA GLN A 62 9.42 1.63 6.53
C GLN A 62 9.81 2.70 7.54
N ALA A 63 9.64 3.98 7.20
CA ALA A 63 9.89 5.10 8.09
C ALA A 63 8.97 5.04 9.33
N ALA A 64 7.68 4.77 9.13
CA ALA A 64 6.71 4.63 10.22
C ALA A 64 7.06 3.47 11.16
N ILE A 65 7.37 2.28 10.63
CA ILE A 65 7.76 1.11 11.44
C ILE A 65 9.00 1.41 12.29
N ARG A 66 9.99 2.12 11.73
CA ARG A 66 11.23 2.48 12.45
C ARG A 66 10.97 3.38 13.67
N CYS A 67 9.90 4.17 13.67
CA CYS A 67 9.50 4.96 14.84
C CYS A 67 9.10 4.08 16.04
N TYR A 68 8.72 2.83 15.80
CA TYR A 68 8.35 1.84 16.82
C TYR A 68 9.50 0.86 17.16
N GLY A 69 10.71 1.12 16.68
CA GLY A 69 11.91 0.31 16.95
C GLY A 69 12.19 -0.75 15.87
N ASP A 70 12.94 -1.79 16.24
CA ASP A 70 13.35 -2.86 15.32
C ASP A 70 12.29 -3.97 15.21
N ILE A 71 11.09 -3.61 14.73
CA ILE A 71 9.99 -4.56 14.58
C ILE A 71 10.16 -5.39 13.30
N LYS A 72 10.14 -6.72 13.44
CA LYS A 72 10.20 -7.68 12.31
C LYS A 72 8.88 -8.39 12.03
N LYS A 73 8.00 -8.50 13.03
CA LYS A 73 6.71 -9.20 12.90
C LYS A 73 5.63 -8.20 12.51
N ILE A 74 5.38 -8.12 11.21
CA ILE A 74 4.45 -7.18 10.61
C ILE A 74 3.27 -7.96 10.04
N GLY A 75 2.05 -7.59 10.46
CA GLY A 75 0.82 -8.06 9.85
C GLY A 75 0.42 -7.10 8.75
N VAL A 76 0.10 -7.58 7.56
CA VAL A 76 -0.37 -6.73 6.46
C VAL A 76 -1.83 -7.03 6.12
N LEU A 77 -2.61 -5.96 6.10
CA LEU A 77 -3.99 -5.93 5.63
C LEU A 77 -4.01 -5.41 4.20
N THR A 78 -4.42 -6.23 3.24
CA THR A 78 -4.44 -5.82 1.82
C THR A 78 -5.69 -6.30 1.09
N PRO A 79 -6.23 -5.50 0.15
CA PRO A 79 -7.29 -5.92 -0.77
C PRO A 79 -6.77 -6.78 -1.94
N TYR A 80 -5.46 -6.97 -2.09
CA TYR A 80 -4.86 -7.63 -3.24
C TYR A 80 -4.51 -9.10 -3.00
N TRP A 81 -4.64 -9.93 -4.04
CA TRP A 81 -4.20 -11.32 -4.06
C TRP A 81 -3.45 -11.66 -5.36
N PRO A 82 -2.46 -12.56 -5.37
CA PRO A 82 -1.61 -13.02 -4.28
C PRO A 82 -0.33 -12.18 -4.20
N VAL A 83 -0.29 -11.17 -3.32
CA VAL A 83 0.94 -10.35 -3.10
C VAL A 83 1.77 -10.93 -1.97
N ALA A 84 2.03 -12.25 -2.01
CA ALA A 84 2.58 -13.00 -0.87
C ALA A 84 4.02 -13.51 -1.00
N ASP A 85 4.59 -13.58 -2.19
CA ASP A 85 5.80 -14.39 -2.38
C ASP A 85 7.15 -13.67 -2.21
N GLN A 86 7.18 -12.39 -1.82
CA GLN A 86 8.44 -11.60 -1.89
C GLN A 86 8.89 -10.88 -0.62
N CYS A 87 8.13 -10.91 0.49
CA CYS A 87 8.48 -10.22 1.72
C CYS A 87 8.21 -11.08 2.97
N GLN A 88 9.04 -10.95 4.01
CA GLN A 88 8.88 -11.61 5.33
C GLN A 88 7.67 -11.06 6.12
N ILE A 89 6.48 -11.06 5.52
CA ILE A 89 5.28 -10.37 5.99
C ILE A 89 4.18 -11.41 6.23
N ILE A 90 3.50 -11.32 7.37
CA ILE A 90 2.29 -12.10 7.63
C ILE A 90 1.13 -11.38 6.94
N LEU A 91 0.57 -11.98 5.89
CA LEU A 91 -0.53 -11.39 5.12
C LEU A 91 -1.88 -12.00 5.53
N ARG A 92 -2.89 -11.16 5.76
CA ARG A 92 -4.30 -11.62 5.82
C ARG A 92 -5.18 -10.91 4.81
N ARG A 93 -6.12 -11.68 4.27
CA ARG A 93 -7.06 -11.27 3.22
C ARG A 93 -8.25 -10.53 3.85
N LEU A 94 -8.55 -9.35 3.34
CA LEU A 94 -9.91 -8.80 3.43
C LEU A 94 -10.81 -9.64 2.52
N ARG A 95 -11.95 -10.12 3.05
CA ARG A 95 -12.92 -10.92 2.29
C ARG A 95 -13.67 -10.06 1.26
N PHE A 96 -12.98 -9.65 0.21
CA PHE A 96 -13.62 -9.06 -0.96
C PHE A 96 -14.37 -10.16 -1.73
N ARG A 97 -15.62 -9.86 -2.06
CA ARG A 97 -16.40 -10.64 -3.03
C ARG A 97 -15.62 -10.60 -4.33
N ASP A 98 -15.25 -11.78 -4.85
CA ASP A 98 -14.53 -11.87 -6.11
C ASP A 98 -15.53 -11.52 -7.23
N CYS A 99 -15.59 -10.25 -7.59
CA CYS A 99 -16.38 -9.76 -8.72
C CYS A 99 -15.60 -9.86 -10.04
N SER A 100 -14.38 -10.40 -9.97
CA SER A 100 -13.51 -10.53 -11.11
C SER A 100 -14.06 -11.59 -12.07
N PRO A 101 -14.19 -11.31 -13.38
CA PRO A 101 -14.42 -12.36 -14.36
C PRO A 101 -13.30 -13.40 -14.25
N GLU A 102 -13.67 -14.68 -14.35
CA GLU A 102 -12.83 -15.86 -14.16
C GLU A 102 -11.38 -15.62 -14.65
N GLY A 103 -10.45 -15.46 -13.72
CA GLY A 103 -9.02 -15.25 -14.00
C GLY A 103 -8.47 -13.85 -13.73
N SER A 104 -9.29 -12.85 -13.39
CA SER A 104 -8.81 -11.60 -12.78
C SER A 104 -8.72 -11.77 -11.26
N LEU A 105 -7.58 -11.42 -10.66
CA LEU A 105 -7.29 -11.62 -9.22
C LEU A 105 -7.49 -10.34 -8.39
N LEU A 106 -8.08 -9.30 -9.00
CA LEU A 106 -8.16 -7.97 -8.44
C LEU A 106 -9.60 -7.44 -8.46
N PRO A 107 -10.19 -7.10 -7.30
CA PRO A 107 -11.42 -6.31 -7.29
C PRO A 107 -11.17 -4.96 -7.96
N TRP A 108 -12.19 -4.40 -8.61
CA TRP A 108 -12.06 -3.07 -9.21
C TRP A 108 -11.74 -2.06 -8.11
N ALA A 109 -10.88 -1.07 -8.38
CA ALA A 109 -10.51 -0.05 -7.38
C ALA A 109 -11.74 0.63 -6.74
N ALA A 110 -12.82 0.79 -7.50
CA ALA A 110 -14.09 1.31 -7.01
C ALA A 110 -14.77 0.42 -5.97
N GLU A 111 -14.64 -0.90 -6.07
CA GLU A 111 -15.20 -1.86 -5.11
C GLU A 111 -14.42 -1.83 -3.78
N ILE A 112 -13.11 -1.64 -3.84
CA ILE A 112 -12.28 -1.49 -2.62
C ILE A 112 -12.72 -0.25 -1.82
N ALA A 113 -13.12 0.84 -2.48
CA ALA A 113 -13.68 2.01 -1.78
C ALA A 113 -15.02 1.74 -1.10
N GLN A 114 -15.74 0.71 -1.52
CA GLN A 114 -17.05 0.35 -0.96
C GLN A 114 -16.93 -0.62 0.22
N THR A 115 -15.71 -1.00 0.63
CA THR A 115 -15.48 -1.81 1.83
C THR A 115 -16.12 -1.13 3.03
N THR A 116 -16.98 -1.87 3.72
CA THR A 116 -17.66 -1.37 4.90
C THR A 116 -16.70 -1.30 6.09
N GLU A 117 -17.01 -0.43 7.05
CA GLU A 117 -16.27 -0.37 8.31
C GLU A 117 -16.27 -1.70 9.06
N LYS A 118 -17.39 -2.43 8.99
CA LYS A 118 -17.51 -3.74 9.61
C LYS A 118 -16.50 -4.73 9.02
N GLU A 119 -16.40 -4.81 7.70
CA GLU A 119 -15.45 -5.71 7.03
C GLU A 119 -14.00 -5.36 7.38
N MET A 120 -13.65 -4.07 7.37
CA MET A 120 -12.32 -3.62 7.76
C MET A 120 -11.98 -3.95 9.22
N MET A 121 -12.93 -3.72 10.15
CA MET A 121 -12.76 -4.04 11.56
C MET A 121 -12.63 -5.54 11.81
N ASP A 122 -13.48 -6.35 11.17
CA ASP A 122 -13.45 -7.81 11.32
C ASP A 122 -12.12 -8.38 10.81
N SER A 123 -11.58 -7.86 9.69
CA SER A 123 -10.26 -8.26 9.19
C SER A 123 -9.09 -7.78 10.04
N LEU A 124 -9.16 -6.59 10.65
CA LEU A 124 -8.17 -6.14 11.63
C LEU A 124 -8.15 -7.04 12.88
N LYS A 125 -9.33 -7.41 13.39
CA LYS A 125 -9.46 -8.33 14.53
C LYS A 125 -8.85 -9.68 14.22
N GLU A 126 -9.16 -10.24 13.04
CA GLU A 126 -8.53 -11.45 12.53
C GLU A 126 -7.01 -11.28 12.54
N LEU A 127 -6.49 -10.28 11.84
CA LEU A 127 -5.05 -10.05 11.70
C LEU A 127 -4.36 -9.87 13.06
N ASN A 128 -5.04 -9.29 14.04
CA ASN A 128 -4.53 -9.11 15.38
C ASN A 128 -4.30 -10.41 16.17
N GLU A 129 -4.98 -11.51 15.81
CA GLU A 129 -4.76 -12.83 16.41
C GLU A 129 -3.38 -13.42 16.05
N SER A 130 -2.70 -12.84 15.06
CA SER A 130 -1.31 -13.20 14.77
C SER A 130 -0.34 -12.66 15.82
N ASP A 131 0.90 -13.15 15.78
CA ASP A 131 2.00 -12.67 16.62
C ASP A 131 2.64 -11.36 16.11
N ALA A 132 2.02 -10.71 15.13
CA ALA A 132 2.41 -9.40 14.63
C ALA A 132 2.42 -8.35 15.74
N LYS A 133 3.44 -7.50 15.69
CA LYS A 133 3.64 -6.37 16.62
C LYS A 133 3.13 -5.05 16.07
N ILE A 134 3.00 -4.95 14.76
CA ILE A 134 2.44 -3.80 14.05
C ILE A 134 1.58 -4.30 12.90
N LEU A 135 0.47 -3.61 12.64
CA LEU A 135 -0.40 -3.87 11.50
C LEU A 135 -0.24 -2.77 10.45
N VAL A 136 0.00 -3.15 9.20
CA VAL A 136 0.18 -2.20 8.10
C VAL A 136 -0.89 -2.45 7.05
N GLN A 137 -1.73 -1.46 6.81
CA GLN A 137 -2.65 -1.50 5.69
C GLN A 137 -1.91 -1.11 4.41
N VAL A 138 -1.95 -1.99 3.41
CA VAL A 138 -1.36 -1.76 2.08
C VAL A 138 -2.41 -2.01 1.01
N GLY A 139 -2.66 -1.03 0.16
CA GLY A 139 -3.51 -1.18 -1.02
C GLY A 139 -4.30 0.06 -1.36
N THR A 140 -4.69 0.18 -2.63
CA THR A 140 -5.37 1.37 -3.14
C THR A 140 -6.83 1.40 -2.72
N ASN A 141 -7.31 2.62 -2.43
CA ASN A 141 -8.71 2.96 -2.23
C ASN A 141 -9.43 2.33 -1.02
N LEU A 142 -8.69 1.73 -0.08
CA LEU A 142 -9.27 1.25 1.17
C LEU A 142 -9.27 2.39 2.21
N GLY A 143 -10.45 2.85 2.63
CA GLY A 143 -10.65 4.03 3.48
C GLY A 143 -10.24 3.85 4.95
N MET A 144 -8.96 3.59 5.22
CA MET A 144 -8.50 3.16 6.55
C MET A 144 -7.93 4.25 7.45
N ALA A 145 -7.69 5.48 6.97
CA ALA A 145 -7.04 6.51 7.77
C ALA A 145 -7.75 6.79 9.12
N ARG A 146 -9.07 7.02 9.09
CA ARG A 146 -9.87 7.20 10.32
C ARG A 146 -9.94 5.92 11.15
N MET A 147 -10.15 4.79 10.48
CA MET A 147 -10.33 3.51 11.16
C MET A 147 -9.06 3.04 11.87
N ALA A 148 -7.89 3.24 11.27
CA ALA A 148 -6.60 2.89 11.85
C ALA A 148 -6.39 3.60 13.19
N ALA A 149 -6.66 4.91 13.27
CA ALA A 149 -6.55 5.69 14.50
C ALA A 149 -7.49 5.20 15.63
N GLU A 150 -8.69 4.74 15.28
CA GLU A 150 -9.58 4.10 16.26
C GLU A 150 -9.10 2.68 16.59
N ALA A 151 -8.58 1.95 15.61
CA ALA A 151 -8.08 0.59 15.74
C ALA A 151 -6.96 0.46 16.74
N GLU A 152 -5.98 1.36 16.69
CA GLU A 152 -4.86 1.38 17.63
C GLU A 152 -5.33 1.34 19.09
N LYS A 153 -6.42 2.04 19.43
CA LYS A 153 -6.95 2.14 20.80
C LYS A 153 -7.48 0.80 21.33
N TRP A 154 -8.20 0.03 20.50
CA TRP A 154 -8.80 -1.24 20.94
C TRP A 154 -7.95 -2.47 20.60
N LEU A 155 -7.04 -2.37 19.63
CA LEU A 155 -6.04 -3.40 19.35
C LEU A 155 -4.88 -3.38 20.35
N ASN A 156 -4.61 -2.22 20.96
CA ASN A 156 -3.40 -1.97 21.75
C ASN A 156 -2.12 -2.35 20.97
N LYS A 157 -2.12 -2.06 19.67
CA LYS A 157 -1.01 -2.26 18.73
C LYS A 157 -1.00 -1.10 17.72
N PRO A 158 0.18 -0.67 17.26
CA PRO A 158 0.30 0.20 16.10
C PRO A 158 -0.14 -0.51 14.81
#